data_AF-A0A349MJE2-F1
#
_entry.id   AF-A0A349MJE2-F1
#
_cell.length_a   1.000
_cell.length_b   1.000
_cell.length_c   1.000
_cell.angle_alpha   90.00
_cell.angle_beta   90.00
_cell.angle_gamma   90.00
#
_symmetry.space_group_name_H-M   'P 1'
#
loop_
_entity.id
_entity.type
_entity.pdbx_description
1 polymer ?
#
loop_
_entity_poly.entity_id
_entity_poly.type
_entity_poly.pdbx_seq_one_letter_code
_entity_poly.pdbx_strand_id
1 'polypeptide(L)'
;MNADAGILEEKRCRWLALADQHPPEWLASYVSSGQASCVVVTEHGGGGEPCMACLESMEDLPYWAFALAKSYLDDVGEWPLFGMHAEYALLDYESHGDPERALEEIMATIQSVWCDVAVRFVGMGSH
;
A
#
# COMPACT_ATOMS: atom_id res chain seq x y z
N MET A 1 16.68 13.35 18.62
CA MET A 1 16.05 12.08 18.21
C MET A 1 14.64 12.42 17.80
N ASN A 2 14.35 12.40 16.50
CA ASN A 2 13.05 12.75 15.95
C ASN A 2 12.05 11.66 16.33
N ALA A 3 11.07 12.00 17.18
CA ALA A 3 9.98 11.08 17.50
C ALA A 3 9.26 10.60 16.23
N ASP A 4 9.25 11.43 15.18
CA ASP A 4 8.64 11.10 13.88
C ASP A 4 9.34 9.94 13.18
N ALA A 5 10.68 9.91 13.13
CA ALA A 5 11.41 8.84 12.41
C ALA A 5 11.16 7.44 13.00
N GLY A 6 11.03 7.33 14.33
CA GLY A 6 10.71 6.06 14.98
C GLY A 6 9.28 5.59 14.71
N ILE A 7 8.33 6.53 14.60
CA ILE A 7 6.93 6.22 14.28
C ILE A 7 6.79 5.76 12.83
N LEU A 8 7.48 6.43 11.89
CA LEU A 8 7.46 6.06 10.46
C LEU A 8 8.07 4.66 10.23
N GLU A 9 9.20 4.36 10.90
CA GLU A 9 9.83 3.04 10.84
C GLU A 9 8.92 1.94 11.43
N GLU A 10 8.25 2.20 12.55
CA GLU A 10 7.30 1.26 13.16
C GLU A 10 6.12 0.95 12.22
N LYS A 11 5.54 1.97 11.57
CA LYS A 11 4.47 1.80 10.57
C LYS A 11 4.93 0.94 9.40
N ARG A 12 6.11 1.22 8.83
CA ARG A 12 6.70 0.42 7.75
C ARG A 12 6.92 -1.03 8.18
N CYS A 13 7.50 -1.25 9.36
CA CYS A 13 7.76 -2.59 9.88
C CYS A 13 6.46 -3.39 10.12
N ARG A 14 5.42 -2.75 10.68
CA ARG A 14 4.10 -3.37 10.89
C ARG A 14 3.52 -3.91 9.58
N TRP A 15 3.49 -3.08 8.54
CA TRP A 15 2.90 -3.46 7.27
C TRP A 15 3.71 -4.51 6.51
N LEU A 16 5.04 -4.42 6.55
CA LEU A 16 5.91 -5.45 5.98
C LEU A 16 5.76 -6.80 6.70
N ALA A 17 5.68 -6.79 8.03
CA ALA A 17 5.45 -8.02 8.78
C ALA A 17 4.10 -8.68 8.43
N LEU A 18 3.06 -7.89 8.14
CA LEU A 18 1.78 -8.41 7.66
C LEU A 18 1.91 -9.00 6.25
N ALA A 19 2.63 -8.33 5.34
CA ALA A 19 2.89 -8.84 3.99
C ALA A 19 3.67 -10.16 3.99
N ASP A 20 4.64 -10.33 4.90
CA ASP A 20 5.41 -11.57 4.98
C ASP A 20 4.58 -12.76 5.51
N GLN A 21 3.44 -12.50 6.16
CA GLN A 21 2.57 -13.51 6.77
C GLN A 21 1.32 -13.83 5.94
N HIS A 22 0.99 -12.98 4.96
CA HIS A 22 -0.27 -13.04 4.24
C HIS A 22 -0.08 -12.81 2.74
N PRO A 23 -0.90 -13.44 1.89
CA PRO A 23 -0.86 -13.19 0.45
C PRO A 23 -1.33 -11.77 0.12
N PRO A 24 -0.99 -11.23 -1.07
CA PRO A 24 -1.31 -9.85 -1.44
C PRO A 24 -2.82 -9.59 -1.49
N GLU A 25 -3.65 -10.58 -1.83
CA GLU A 25 -5.12 -10.43 -1.83
C GLU A 25 -5.69 -10.19 -0.43
N TRP A 26 -5.02 -10.70 0.60
CA TRP A 26 -5.40 -10.45 1.99
C TRP A 26 -5.11 -9.00 2.37
N LEU A 27 -3.97 -8.45 1.96
CA LEU A 27 -3.64 -7.04 2.15
C LEU A 27 -4.58 -6.13 1.34
N ALA A 28 -4.88 -6.51 0.08
CA ALA A 28 -5.80 -5.78 -0.79
C ALA A 28 -7.24 -5.75 -0.24
N SER A 29 -7.59 -6.71 0.62
CA SER A 29 -8.90 -6.83 1.28
C SER A 29 -8.83 -6.53 2.79
N TYR A 30 -7.75 -5.90 3.25
CA TYR A 30 -7.52 -5.70 4.68
C TYR A 30 -8.56 -4.77 5.29
N VAL A 31 -9.23 -5.20 6.34
CA VAL A 31 -10.16 -4.37 7.11
C VAL A 31 -9.65 -4.25 8.53
N SER A 32 -9.32 -3.04 8.97
CA SER A 32 -8.98 -2.79 10.36
C SER A 32 -10.18 -3.07 11.28
N SER A 33 -9.89 -3.53 12.50
CA SER A 33 -10.85 -3.71 13.59
C SER A 33 -11.32 -2.39 14.24
N GLY A 34 -10.66 -1.27 13.92
CA GLY A 34 -11.06 0.07 14.34
C GLY A 34 -12.18 0.66 13.48
N GLN A 35 -12.60 1.88 13.81
CA GLN A 35 -13.52 2.65 12.97
C GLN A 35 -12.77 3.02 11.68
N ALA A 36 -12.97 2.22 10.62
CA ALA A 36 -12.26 2.38 9.35
C ALA A 36 -12.49 3.79 8.79
N SER A 37 -11.40 4.48 8.48
CA SER A 37 -11.46 5.88 8.08
C SER A 37 -11.01 6.10 6.63
N CYS A 38 -10.22 5.20 6.01
CA CYS A 38 -9.78 5.30 4.61
C CYS A 38 -10.18 4.05 3.81
N VAL A 39 -10.81 4.23 2.65
CA VAL A 39 -11.24 3.13 1.77
C VAL A 39 -10.45 3.14 0.47
N VAL A 40 -9.86 1.99 0.13
CA VAL A 40 -9.07 1.78 -1.09
C VAL A 40 -9.60 0.57 -1.83
N VAL A 41 -9.71 0.68 -3.15
CA VAL A 41 -10.15 -0.41 -4.03
C VAL A 41 -9.00 -0.85 -4.91
N THR A 42 -8.77 -2.17 -4.96
CA THR A 42 -7.81 -2.82 -5.87
C THR A 42 -8.59 -3.64 -6.89
N GLU A 43 -8.40 -3.33 -8.17
CA GLU A 43 -8.99 -4.05 -9.30
C GLU A 43 -7.91 -4.88 -10.00
N HIS A 44 -8.20 -6.15 -10.29
CA HIS A 44 -7.34 -7.04 -11.07
C HIS A 44 -8.00 -7.31 -12.44
N GLY A 45 -7.34 -6.98 -13.54
CA GLY A 45 -7.91 -7.08 -14.89
C GLY A 45 -8.18 -8.50 -15.42
N GLY A 46 -8.03 -9.54 -14.59
CA GLY A 46 -8.53 -10.88 -14.87
C GLY A 46 -10.05 -11.05 -14.74
N GLY A 47 -10.81 -9.96 -14.48
CA GLY A 47 -12.25 -10.02 -14.25
C GLY A 47 -12.63 -10.54 -12.86
N GLY A 48 -11.70 -10.43 -11.90
CA GLY A 48 -11.95 -10.73 -10.49
C GLY A 48 -12.84 -9.66 -9.84
N GLU A 49 -13.48 -10.02 -8.73
CA GLU A 49 -14.16 -9.02 -7.91
C GLU A 49 -13.13 -8.05 -7.32
N PRO A 50 -13.40 -6.73 -7.32
CA PRO A 50 -12.49 -5.76 -6.73
C PRO A 50 -12.30 -6.04 -5.24
N CYS A 51 -11.05 -6.02 -4.78
CA CYS A 51 -10.72 -6.07 -3.38
C CYS A 51 -10.89 -4.69 -2.75
N MET A 52 -11.34 -4.64 -1.50
CA MET A 52 -11.54 -3.40 -0.76
C MET A 52 -10.78 -3.45 0.56
N ALA A 53 -9.85 -2.51 0.73
CA ALA A 53 -9.13 -2.30 1.97
C ALA A 53 -9.70 -1.09 2.73
N CYS A 54 -9.79 -1.24 4.04
CA CYS A 54 -10.31 -0.27 4.99
C CYS A 54 -9.23 -0.01 6.07
N LEU A 55 -8.54 1.12 5.94
CA LEU A 55 -7.42 1.49 6.80
C LEU A 55 -7.86 2.38 7.97
N GLU A 56 -7.09 2.34 9.05
CA GLU A 56 -7.33 3.11 10.29
C GLU A 56 -7.12 4.60 10.08
N SER A 57 -6.16 4.98 9.21
CA SER A 57 -5.79 6.36 8.95
C SER A 57 -5.29 6.56 7.52
N MET A 58 -5.33 7.81 7.05
CA MET A 58 -4.66 8.22 5.81
C MET A 58 -3.15 8.08 5.87
N GLU A 59 -2.55 8.18 7.06
CA GLU A 59 -1.11 8.06 7.21
C GLU A 59 -0.62 6.62 7.00
N ASP A 60 -1.50 5.62 7.13
CA ASP A 60 -1.18 4.22 6.87
C ASP A 60 -1.19 3.90 5.38
N LEU A 61 -1.82 4.75 4.56
CA LEU A 61 -2.04 4.50 3.13
C LEU A 61 -0.73 4.22 2.37
N PRO A 62 0.35 5.01 2.52
CA PRO A 62 1.59 4.75 1.80
C PRO A 62 2.30 3.48 2.27
N TYR A 63 2.23 3.16 3.57
CA TYR A 63 2.86 1.97 4.14
C TYR A 63 2.14 0.69 3.73
N TRP A 64 0.80 0.73 3.72
CA TRP A 64 -0.03 -0.34 3.18
C TRP A 64 0.26 -0.55 1.68
N ALA A 65 0.29 0.53 0.90
CA ALA A 65 0.58 0.45 -0.54
C ALA A 65 1.98 -0.13 -0.80
N PHE A 66 2.98 0.29 -0.02
CA PHE A 66 4.35 -0.24 -0.11
C PHE A 66 4.40 -1.74 0.18
N ALA A 67 3.73 -2.19 1.23
CA ALA A 67 3.66 -3.60 1.59
C ALA A 67 2.91 -4.44 0.54
N LEU A 68 1.81 -3.91 0.00
CA LEU A 68 1.06 -4.54 -1.08
C LEU A 68 1.90 -4.65 -2.36
N ALA A 69 2.58 -3.58 -2.76
CA ALA A 69 3.49 -3.57 -3.91
C ALA A 69 4.64 -4.55 -3.76
N LYS A 70 5.25 -4.59 -2.57
CA LYS A 70 6.28 -5.58 -2.26
C LYS A 70 5.75 -7.00 -2.41
N SER A 71 4.60 -7.30 -1.81
CA SER A 71 4.02 -8.65 -1.86
C SER A 71 3.71 -9.09 -3.30
N TYR A 72 3.09 -8.24 -4.10
CA TYR A 72 2.83 -8.55 -5.52
C TYR A 72 4.11 -8.75 -6.33
N LEU A 73 5.11 -7.89 -6.13
CA LEU A 73 6.37 -7.97 -6.88
C LEU A 73 7.25 -9.13 -6.43
N ASP A 74 7.24 -9.49 -5.13
CA ASP A 74 7.92 -10.68 -4.62
C ASP A 74 7.31 -11.97 -5.21
N ASP A 75 5.97 -12.05 -5.30
CA ASP A 75 5.26 -13.22 -5.85
C ASP A 75 5.66 -13.53 -7.30
N VAL A 76 6.00 -12.50 -8.08
CA VAL A 76 6.46 -12.64 -9.48
C VAL A 76 7.99 -12.53 -9.62
N GLY A 77 8.73 -12.33 -8.52
CA GLY A 77 10.19 -12.25 -8.50
C GLY A 77 10.78 -10.92 -9.03
N GLU A 78 9.96 -9.88 -9.14
CA GLU A 78 10.29 -8.60 -9.79
C GLU A 78 10.64 -7.49 -8.78
N TRP A 79 10.51 -7.75 -7.47
CA TRP A 79 10.87 -6.77 -6.43
C TRP A 79 12.30 -6.19 -6.59
N PRO A 80 13.36 -6.99 -6.88
CA PRO A 80 14.70 -6.46 -7.06
C PRO A 80 14.84 -5.45 -8.21
N LEU A 81 13.95 -5.50 -9.20
CA LEU A 81 13.99 -4.65 -10.39
C LEU A 81 13.12 -3.41 -10.26
N PHE A 82 11.96 -3.52 -9.59
CA PHE A 82 10.96 -2.45 -9.54
C PHE A 82 10.77 -1.83 -8.15
N GLY A 83 11.19 -2.52 -7.08
CA GLY A 83 10.98 -2.11 -5.69
C GLY A 83 11.62 -0.76 -5.34
N MET A 84 12.72 -0.38 -6.02
CA MET A 84 13.40 0.89 -5.80
C MET A 84 12.49 2.11 -6.02
N HIS A 85 11.56 2.05 -6.98
CA HIS A 85 10.61 3.13 -7.22
C HIS A 85 9.62 3.27 -6.06
N ALA A 86 9.16 2.14 -5.49
CA ALA A 86 8.27 2.14 -4.34
C ALA A 86 9.00 2.67 -3.09
N GLU A 87 10.28 2.34 -2.94
CA GLU A 87 11.12 2.88 -1.86
C GLU A 87 11.29 4.39 -1.98
N TYR A 88 11.54 4.92 -3.19
CA TYR A 88 11.66 6.37 -3.39
C TYR A 88 10.34 7.10 -3.14
N ALA A 89 9.21 6.57 -3.61
CA ALA A 89 7.90 7.17 -3.37
C ALA A 89 7.56 7.20 -1.86
N LEU A 90 7.90 6.14 -1.12
CA LEU A 90 7.73 6.13 0.33
C LEU A 90 8.64 7.13 1.04
N LEU A 91 9.91 7.27 0.61
CA LEU A 91 10.82 8.27 1.15
C LEU A 91 10.38 9.71 0.84
N ASP A 92 9.81 9.96 -0.35
CA ASP A 92 9.25 11.27 -0.73
C ASP A 92 8.06 11.62 0.17
N TYR A 93 7.17 10.65 0.44
CA TYR A 93 6.09 10.79 1.40
C TYR A 93 6.60 11.14 2.80
N GLU A 94 7.58 10.39 3.32
CA GLU A 94 8.15 10.65 4.65
C GLU A 94 8.75 12.06 4.77
N SER A 95 9.13 12.66 3.64
CA SER A 95 9.72 14.00 3.58
C SER A 95 8.67 15.12 3.37
N HIS A 96 7.57 14.84 2.68
CA HIS A 96 6.63 15.87 2.20
C HIS A 96 5.16 15.68 2.63
N GLY A 97 4.78 14.49 3.09
CA GLY A 97 3.49 14.21 3.73
C GLY A 97 2.27 14.13 2.82
N ASP A 98 2.43 13.75 1.55
CA ASP A 98 1.32 13.55 0.60
C ASP A 98 0.97 12.07 0.42
N PRO A 99 -0.03 11.53 1.15
CA PRO A 99 -0.33 10.10 1.15
C PRO A 99 -0.99 9.60 -0.14
N GLU A 100 -1.79 10.44 -0.81
CA GLU A 100 -2.48 10.07 -2.05
C GLU A 100 -1.50 10.00 -3.22
N ARG A 101 -0.60 10.99 -3.33
CA ARG A 101 0.47 10.95 -4.32
C ARG A 101 1.40 9.75 -4.11
N ALA A 102 1.73 9.44 -2.86
CA ALA A 102 2.55 8.27 -2.53
C ALA A 102 1.86 6.95 -2.92
N LEU A 103 0.55 6.83 -2.69
CA LEU A 103 -0.24 5.70 -3.18
C LEU A 103 -0.11 5.55 -4.70
N GLU A 104 -0.36 6.62 -5.46
CA GLU A 104 -0.28 6.59 -6.92
C GLU A 104 1.10 6.17 -7.42
N GLU A 105 2.17 6.78 -6.87
CA GLU A 105 3.55 6.50 -7.28
C GLU A 105 4.00 5.08 -6.91
N ILE A 106 3.65 4.60 -5.70
CA ILE A 106 3.96 3.23 -5.28
C ILE A 106 3.20 2.23 -6.15
N MET A 107 1.92 2.46 -6.43
CA MET A 107 1.10 1.51 -7.19
C MET A 107 1.45 1.49 -8.67
N ALA A 108 1.98 2.58 -9.22
CA ALA A 108 2.54 2.61 -10.57
C ALA A 108 3.70 1.60 -10.75
N THR A 109 4.40 1.23 -9.67
CA THR A 109 5.45 0.21 -9.73
C THR A 109 4.89 -1.17 -10.08
N ILE A 110 3.71 -1.51 -9.55
CA ILE A 110 3.02 -2.77 -9.89
C ILE A 110 2.55 -2.74 -11.33
N GLN A 111 2.00 -1.61 -11.80
CA GLN A 111 1.48 -1.48 -13.16
C GLN A 111 2.52 -1.73 -14.25
N SER A 112 3.79 -1.49 -13.96
CA SER A 112 4.89 -1.79 -14.89
C SER A 112 5.10 -3.28 -15.13
N VAL A 113 4.66 -4.13 -14.19
CA VAL A 113 4.75 -5.60 -14.25
C VAL A 113 3.40 -6.24 -14.54
N TRP A 114 2.33 -5.69 -13.95
CA TRP A 114 0.97 -6.15 -14.08
C TRP A 114 0.06 -4.96 -14.43
N CYS A 115 0.00 -4.64 -15.73
CA CYS A 115 -0.72 -3.48 -16.27
C CYS A 115 -2.22 -3.44 -15.93
N ASP A 116 -2.75 -4.59 -15.54
CA ASP A 116 -4.16 -4.81 -15.22
C ASP A 116 -4.50 -4.59 -13.74
N VAL A 117 -3.50 -4.28 -12.89
CA VAL A 117 -3.75 -3.94 -11.48
C VAL A 117 -3.93 -2.43 -11.34
N ALA A 118 -5.14 -2.02 -10.96
CA ALA A 118 -5.45 -0.63 -10.66
C ALA A 118 -5.81 -0.48 -9.19
N VAL A 119 -5.26 0.54 -8.53
CA VAL A 119 -5.61 0.88 -7.17
C VAL A 119 -6.13 2.31 -7.13
N ARG A 120 -7.24 2.51 -6.42
CA ARG A 120 -7.90 3.82 -6.31
C ARG A 120 -8.28 4.08 -4.87
N PHE A 121 -7.88 5.25 -4.38
CA PHE A 121 -8.43 5.79 -3.15
C PHE A 121 -9.86 6.26 -3.41
N VAL A 122 -10.82 5.79 -2.60
CA VAL A 122 -12.25 6.10 -2.76
C VAL A 122 -12.68 7.24 -1.84
N GLY A 123 -11.93 7.49 -0.78
CA GLY A 123 -12.19 8.56 0.17
C GLY A 123 -12.21 8.09 1.61
N MET A 124 -12.62 9.00 2.50
CA MET A 124 -12.76 8.70 3.92
C MET A 124 -14.11 8.04 4.20
N GLY A 125 -14.10 6.85 4.80
CA GLY A 125 -15.32 6.13 5.17
C GLY A 125 -16.12 6.91 6.20
N SER A 126 -17.29 7.43 5.81
CA SER A 126 -18.28 7.98 6.74
C SER A 126 -19.34 6.92 6.95
N HIS A 127 -19.46 6.39 8.17
CA HIS A 127 -20.69 5.72 8.58
C HIS A 127 -21.76 6.77 8.92
#